data_AF-A0A9R0TBN6-F1
#
_entry.id   AF-A0A9R0TBN6-F1
#
_cell.length_a   1.000
_cell.length_b   1.000
_cell.length_c   1.000
_cell.angle_alpha   90.00
_cell.angle_beta   90.00
_cell.angle_gamma   90.00
#
_symmetry.space_group_name_H-M   'P 1'
#
loop_
_entity.id
_entity.type
_entity.pdbx_description
1 polymer ?
#
loop_
_entity_poly.entity_id
_entity_poly.type
_entity_poly.pdbx_seq_one_letter_code
_entity_poly.pdbx_strand_id
1 'polypeptide(L)'
;MKKGAVNAIQDLYEVVHHEVLFVDLSANIDDWSQINRARAEGRLFSNLKWPNEPGLKDMIKRLHSLLTIKESAANVPKNLEASRRLQFFTNSLFMQMPVARPVSEMLSFSVFTPYYSETVLYSIAELQKKNEDGISTLFYLQKIYPDEWKNFLTRINRDENAADTELFSSANDILELRLWASYRGQTLARTVRGMMYYRKALMLQTYLERMHSEDLESAFDMTGLADTHFEYSPEARAQADLKFTYVVTCQIYGVQKGEGKPEAADIALLMQRNEALRIAYIDVVESVKNGKPSTEYYSKLVKADIHGKDKEIYSVKLPGNPKLGEGKPENQNHAVIFTRGNAVQTIDMNQDNYFEEALKMRNLLEEFSQNHGKFKPSILGVREHVFTGSVSSLASFMSNQETSFVTLGQRVLSNPLKVRMHYGHPDVFDRIFHITRGDGTQLTIFT
;
A
#
# COMPACT_ATOMS: atom_id res chain seq x y z
N MET A 1 28.45 -13.32 39.64
CA MET A 1 27.94 -12.97 38.29
C MET A 1 27.88 -14.16 37.34
N LYS A 2 29.00 -14.81 36.95
CA LYS A 2 28.98 -15.94 35.97
C LYS A 2 28.00 -17.07 36.32
N LYS A 3 28.01 -17.60 37.54
CA LYS A 3 27.11 -18.69 37.97
C LYS A 3 25.62 -18.32 37.89
N GLY A 4 25.26 -17.09 38.24
CA GLY A 4 23.88 -16.60 38.14
C GLY A 4 23.39 -16.45 36.70
N ALA A 5 24.28 -16.05 35.78
CA ALA A 5 23.95 -15.94 34.36
C ALA A 5 23.79 -17.31 33.68
N VAL A 6 24.62 -18.29 34.05
CA VAL A 6 24.47 -19.68 33.60
C VAL A 6 23.09 -20.21 34.02
N ASN A 7 22.72 -20.04 35.29
CA ASN A 7 21.42 -20.47 35.78
C ASN A 7 20.28 -19.76 35.04
N ALA A 8 20.33 -18.44 34.87
CA ALA A 8 19.27 -17.71 34.17
C ALA A 8 19.09 -18.12 32.70
N ILE A 9 20.17 -18.47 32.00
CA ILE A 9 20.12 -18.96 30.62
C ILE A 9 19.61 -20.40 30.57
N GLN A 10 19.98 -21.24 31.54
CA GLN A 10 19.41 -22.57 31.69
C GLN A 10 17.91 -22.49 31.95
N ASP A 11 17.46 -21.61 32.85
CA ASP A 11 16.04 -21.39 33.15
C ASP A 11 15.28 -20.90 31.89
N LEU A 12 15.84 -19.95 31.15
CA LEU A 12 15.26 -19.48 29.88
C LEU A 12 15.16 -20.61 28.83
N TYR A 13 16.21 -21.43 28.71
CA TYR A 13 16.25 -22.57 27.80
C TYR A 13 15.14 -23.58 28.12
N GLU A 14 14.94 -23.88 29.41
CA GLU A 14 13.86 -24.77 29.87
C GLU A 14 12.48 -24.24 29.46
N VAL A 15 12.20 -22.96 29.71
CA VAL A 15 10.90 -22.33 29.35
C VAL A 15 10.67 -22.36 27.84
N VAL A 16 11.66 -21.95 27.04
CA VAL A 16 11.51 -21.87 25.58
C VAL A 16 11.30 -23.26 24.95
N HIS A 17 12.01 -24.27 25.44
CA HIS A 17 11.94 -25.63 24.90
C HIS A 17 10.68 -26.39 25.34
N HIS A 18 10.12 -26.10 26.52
CA HIS A 18 8.89 -26.77 26.98
C HIS A 18 7.60 -26.09 26.52
N GLU A 19 7.60 -24.76 26.41
CA GLU A 19 6.34 -23.99 26.23
C GLU A 19 6.18 -23.34 24.85
N VAL A 20 7.27 -23.09 24.09
CA VAL A 20 7.23 -22.18 22.93
C VAL A 20 7.59 -22.85 21.60
N LEU A 21 8.52 -23.80 21.57
CA LEU A 21 9.00 -24.40 20.30
C LEU A 21 8.74 -25.91 20.25
N PHE A 22 7.97 -26.36 19.27
CA PHE A 22 7.97 -27.74 18.82
C PHE A 22 8.97 -27.87 17.66
N VAL A 23 10.19 -28.35 17.96
CA VAL A 23 11.21 -28.61 16.94
C VAL A 23 11.04 -30.04 16.43
N ASP A 24 11.09 -30.25 15.12
CA ASP A 24 11.18 -31.61 14.56
C ASP A 24 12.58 -32.17 14.82
N LEU A 25 12.65 -33.17 15.70
CA LEU A 25 13.88 -33.71 16.30
C LEU A 25 14.47 -34.88 15.50
N SER A 26 13.85 -35.27 14.39
CA SER A 26 14.18 -36.52 13.69
C SER A 26 15.54 -36.53 12.98
N ALA A 27 16.08 -35.36 12.58
CA ALA A 27 17.28 -35.27 11.77
C ALA A 27 18.62 -35.19 12.54
N ASN A 28 18.62 -34.86 13.85
CA ASN A 28 19.84 -34.56 14.64
C ASN A 28 19.87 -35.29 16.00
N ILE A 29 19.45 -36.55 16.05
CA ILE A 29 19.27 -37.32 17.30
C ILE A 29 20.55 -37.38 18.16
N ASP A 30 21.72 -37.51 17.54
CA ASP A 30 22.98 -37.69 18.26
C ASP A 30 23.41 -36.41 19.00
N ASP A 31 23.32 -35.25 18.36
CA ASP A 31 23.61 -33.95 18.99
C ASP A 31 22.64 -33.66 20.14
N TRP A 32 21.36 -34.02 19.97
CA TRP A 32 20.35 -33.88 21.01
C TRP A 32 20.59 -34.81 22.19
N SER A 33 21.10 -36.02 21.98
CA SER A 33 21.46 -36.94 23.06
C SER A 33 22.56 -36.34 23.97
N GLN A 34 23.52 -35.63 23.37
CA GLN A 34 24.59 -34.95 24.09
C GLN A 34 24.08 -33.73 24.85
N ILE A 35 23.20 -32.93 24.23
CA ILE A 35 22.55 -31.78 24.88
C ILE A 35 21.70 -32.25 26.07
N ASN A 36 20.91 -33.31 25.92
CA ASN A 36 20.08 -33.88 26.99
C ASN A 36 20.92 -34.47 28.13
N ARG A 37 22.08 -35.08 27.84
CA ARG A 37 23.01 -35.54 28.87
C ARG A 37 23.63 -34.35 29.61
N ALA A 38 24.11 -33.34 28.89
CA ALA A 38 24.64 -32.10 29.48
C ALA A 38 23.58 -31.34 30.30
N ARG A 39 22.29 -31.48 29.95
CA ARG A 39 21.14 -30.97 30.70
C ARG A 39 20.94 -31.70 32.02
N ALA A 40 20.86 -33.03 31.98
CA ALA A 40 20.72 -33.86 33.18
C ALA A 40 21.88 -33.65 34.16
N GLU A 41 23.06 -33.32 33.63
CA GLU A 41 24.27 -33.06 34.41
C GLU A 41 24.42 -31.58 34.84
N GLY A 42 23.48 -30.69 34.48
CA GLY A 42 23.52 -29.26 34.82
C GLY A 42 24.69 -28.49 34.19
N ARG A 43 25.31 -29.03 33.14
CA ARG A 43 26.51 -28.49 32.48
C ARG A 43 26.21 -27.65 31.25
N LEU A 44 24.95 -27.55 30.84
CA LEU A 44 24.51 -26.72 29.73
C LEU A 44 24.94 -25.25 29.94
N PHE A 45 25.50 -24.64 28.91
CA PHE A 45 26.00 -23.24 28.96
C PHE A 45 27.05 -22.97 30.06
N SER A 46 27.72 -24.01 30.61
CA SER A 46 28.74 -23.83 31.66
C SER A 46 29.91 -22.91 31.25
N ASN A 47 30.20 -22.82 29.95
CA ASN A 47 31.21 -21.93 29.39
C ASN A 47 30.58 -20.83 28.52
N LEU A 48 29.92 -19.85 29.17
CA LEU A 48 29.35 -18.69 28.50
C LEU A 48 30.44 -17.77 27.94
N LYS A 49 30.43 -17.60 26.62
CA LYS A 49 31.09 -16.48 25.96
C LYS A 49 30.18 -15.28 26.03
N TRP A 50 30.64 -14.21 26.70
CA TRP A 50 29.86 -12.99 26.76
C TRP A 50 29.88 -12.30 25.39
N PRO A 51 28.71 -11.83 24.92
CA PRO A 51 28.59 -11.10 23.68
C PRO A 51 29.33 -9.78 23.85
N ASN A 52 30.55 -9.67 23.31
CA ASN A 52 31.32 -8.43 23.33
C ASN A 52 31.06 -7.58 22.09
N GLU A 53 30.60 -8.23 21.03
CA GLU A 53 30.18 -7.59 19.78
C GLU A 53 28.97 -6.66 20.03
N PRO A 54 29.05 -5.40 19.59
CA PRO A 54 27.98 -4.43 19.75
C PRO A 54 26.63 -4.95 19.23
N GLY A 55 26.63 -5.61 18.07
CA GLY A 55 25.40 -6.07 17.45
C GLY A 55 24.66 -7.15 18.22
N LEU A 56 25.40 -8.12 18.78
CA LEU A 56 24.82 -9.16 19.61
C LEU A 56 24.28 -8.61 20.94
N LYS A 57 24.92 -7.58 21.52
CA LYS A 57 24.40 -6.89 22.70
C LYS A 57 23.06 -6.21 22.43
N ASP A 58 22.91 -5.56 21.28
CA ASP A 58 21.65 -4.90 20.93
C ASP A 58 20.53 -5.88 20.57
N MET A 59 20.86 -7.02 19.93
CA MET A 59 19.91 -8.12 19.78
C MET A 59 19.42 -8.63 21.13
N ILE A 60 20.32 -8.79 22.10
CA ILE A 60 19.96 -9.23 23.45
C ILE A 60 19.13 -8.16 24.17
N LYS A 61 19.45 -6.87 24.01
CA LYS A 61 18.59 -5.78 24.53
C LYS A 61 17.20 -5.83 23.90
N ARG A 62 17.08 -6.03 22.59
CA ARG A 62 15.78 -6.17 21.89
C ARG A 62 15.01 -7.37 22.40
N LEU A 63 15.66 -8.53 22.50
CA LEU A 63 15.04 -9.75 23.03
C LEU A 63 14.58 -9.54 24.47
N HIS A 64 15.42 -8.94 25.31
CA HIS A 64 15.06 -8.57 26.67
C HIS A 64 13.87 -7.60 26.68
N SER A 65 13.88 -6.56 25.86
CA SER A 65 12.73 -5.64 25.72
C SER A 65 11.47 -6.40 25.29
N LEU A 66 11.53 -7.29 24.31
CA LEU A 66 10.38 -8.10 23.88
C LEU A 66 9.83 -8.99 25.00
N LEU A 67 10.71 -9.64 25.77
CA LEU A 67 10.33 -10.56 26.85
C LEU A 67 9.90 -9.84 28.14
N THR A 68 10.38 -8.62 28.36
CA THR A 68 10.14 -7.86 29.59
C THR A 68 9.23 -6.65 29.40
N ILE A 69 8.67 -6.46 28.20
CA ILE A 69 7.64 -5.45 27.96
C ILE A 69 6.52 -5.71 28.97
N LYS A 70 6.44 -4.83 29.96
CA LYS A 70 5.27 -4.73 30.83
C LYS A 70 4.22 -4.02 30.01
N GLU A 71 3.28 -4.77 29.47
CA GLU A 71 2.15 -4.23 28.72
C GLU A 71 1.37 -3.26 29.62
N SER A 72 1.67 -1.97 29.50
CA SER A 72 0.80 -0.93 30.05
C SER A 72 -0.26 -0.62 29.01
N ALA A 73 -1.53 -0.61 29.42
CA ALA A 73 -2.64 -0.15 28.60
C ALA A 73 -2.43 1.29 28.05
N ALA A 74 -1.47 2.04 28.60
CA ALA A 74 -1.08 3.36 28.11
C ALA A 74 -0.43 3.36 26.71
N ASN A 75 0.11 2.22 26.26
CA ASN A 75 0.80 2.11 24.96
C ASN A 75 -0.13 1.70 23.81
N VAL A 76 -1.40 1.38 24.09
CA VAL A 76 -2.38 1.04 23.06
C VAL A 76 -2.80 2.31 22.31
N PRO A 77 -2.81 2.31 20.96
CA PRO A 77 -3.29 3.45 20.19
C PRO A 77 -4.71 3.84 20.60
N LYS A 78 -4.90 5.11 20.99
CA LYS A 78 -6.22 5.65 21.38
C LYS A 78 -7.20 5.72 20.21
N ASN A 79 -6.69 5.97 19.00
CA ASN A 79 -7.49 6.02 17.78
C ASN A 79 -7.96 4.61 17.42
N LEU A 80 -9.28 4.45 17.32
CA LEU A 80 -9.91 3.15 17.07
C LEU A 80 -9.53 2.56 15.71
N GLU A 81 -9.39 3.40 14.69
CA GLU A 81 -9.01 2.96 13.35
C GLU A 81 -7.56 2.46 13.30
N ALA A 82 -6.64 3.12 14.00
CA ALA A 82 -5.26 2.68 14.17
C ALA A 82 -5.18 1.34 14.91
N SER A 83 -5.95 1.19 15.99
CA SER A 83 -6.06 -0.08 16.73
C SER A 83 -6.59 -1.20 15.83
N ARG A 84 -7.69 -0.97 15.11
CA ARG A 84 -8.28 -1.93 14.15
C ARG A 84 -7.28 -2.36 13.08
N ARG A 85 -6.60 -1.39 12.47
CA ARG A 85 -5.61 -1.60 11.41
C ARG A 85 -4.43 -2.45 11.88
N LEU A 86 -3.85 -2.10 13.03
CA LEU A 86 -2.74 -2.86 13.62
C LEU A 86 -3.17 -4.25 14.07
N GLN A 87 -4.37 -4.37 14.66
CA GLN A 87 -4.93 -5.67 15.05
C GLN A 87 -5.15 -6.55 13.82
N PHE A 88 -5.73 -6.01 12.75
CA PHE A 88 -5.95 -6.74 11.50
C PHE A 88 -4.63 -7.21 10.88
N PHE A 89 -3.65 -6.30 10.77
CA PHE A 89 -2.34 -6.63 10.24
C PHE A 89 -1.63 -7.69 11.08
N THR A 90 -1.57 -7.52 12.40
CA THR A 90 -0.92 -8.47 13.32
C THR A 90 -1.57 -9.85 13.22
N ASN A 91 -2.92 -9.92 13.22
CA ASN A 91 -3.63 -11.18 13.05
C ASN A 91 -3.34 -11.82 11.68
N SER A 92 -3.18 -11.00 10.63
CA SER A 92 -2.86 -11.51 9.30
C SER A 92 -1.47 -12.15 9.19
N LEU A 93 -0.53 -11.79 10.07
CA LEU A 93 0.81 -12.39 10.10
C LEU A 93 0.79 -13.87 10.53
N PHE A 94 -0.26 -14.31 11.23
CA PHE A 94 -0.46 -15.71 11.61
C PHE A 94 -1.17 -16.54 10.53
N MET A 95 -1.62 -15.90 9.45
CA MET A 95 -2.20 -16.61 8.31
C MET A 95 -1.11 -17.34 7.53
N GLN A 96 -1.45 -18.48 6.94
CA GLN A 96 -0.57 -19.14 5.98
C GLN A 96 -0.42 -18.23 4.75
N MET A 97 0.80 -17.71 4.54
CA MET A 97 1.17 -16.89 3.40
C MET A 97 2.43 -17.46 2.75
N PRO A 98 2.59 -17.35 1.43
CA PRO A 98 3.82 -17.73 0.76
C PRO A 98 5.01 -16.95 1.32
N VAL A 99 6.17 -17.60 1.39
CA VAL A 99 7.42 -16.94 1.76
C VAL A 99 7.78 -15.93 0.67
N ALA A 100 7.93 -14.67 1.05
CA ALA A 100 8.31 -13.63 0.13
C ALA A 100 9.78 -13.74 -0.27
N ARG A 101 10.06 -13.46 -1.55
CA ARG A 101 11.42 -13.24 -2.04
C ARG A 101 11.93 -11.85 -1.65
N PRO A 102 13.26 -11.63 -1.64
CA PRO A 102 13.83 -10.29 -1.55
C PRO A 102 13.24 -9.35 -2.60
N VAL A 103 13.20 -8.04 -2.31
CA VAL A 103 12.61 -7.04 -3.22
C VAL A 103 13.29 -7.06 -4.59
N SER A 104 14.60 -7.32 -4.65
CA SER A 104 15.34 -7.45 -5.90
C SER A 104 14.84 -8.59 -6.81
N GLU A 105 14.26 -9.65 -6.23
CA GLU A 105 13.84 -10.87 -6.93
C GLU A 105 12.32 -11.01 -7.08
N MET A 106 11.53 -10.20 -6.35
CA MET A 106 10.07 -10.28 -6.45
C MET A 106 9.56 -9.90 -7.84
N LEU A 107 8.35 -10.37 -8.17
CA LEU A 107 7.63 -9.94 -9.37
C LEU A 107 7.39 -8.43 -9.36
N SER A 108 7.67 -7.78 -10.49
CA SER A 108 7.30 -6.38 -10.69
C SER A 108 5.81 -6.27 -11.01
N PHE A 109 5.18 -5.18 -10.58
CA PHE A 109 3.76 -4.97 -10.80
C PHE A 109 3.42 -3.51 -11.04
N SER A 110 2.28 -3.28 -11.68
CA SER A 110 1.68 -1.96 -11.78
C SER A 110 0.34 -1.90 -11.05
N VAL A 111 -0.01 -0.75 -10.51
CA VAL A 111 -1.40 -0.45 -10.15
C VAL A 111 -2.02 0.37 -11.26
N PHE A 112 -3.30 0.12 -11.52
CA PHE A 112 -4.05 0.71 -12.61
C PHE A 112 -5.42 1.19 -12.13
N THR A 113 -5.65 2.50 -12.22
CA THR A 113 -6.89 3.11 -11.72
C THR A 113 -7.58 3.95 -12.79
N PRO A 114 -8.82 3.60 -13.18
CA PRO A 114 -9.60 4.43 -14.06
C PRO A 114 -10.13 5.67 -13.34
N TYR A 115 -9.93 6.84 -13.92
CA TYR A 115 -10.46 8.11 -13.46
C TYR A 115 -11.29 8.75 -14.57
N TYR A 116 -12.49 9.22 -14.26
CA TYR A 116 -13.32 9.92 -15.23
C TYR A 116 -13.42 11.41 -14.91
N SER A 117 -14.14 11.73 -13.85
CA SER A 117 -14.42 13.12 -13.45
C SER A 117 -14.72 13.24 -11.96
N GLU A 118 -14.31 12.26 -11.17
CA GLU A 118 -14.43 12.27 -9.72
C GLU A 118 -13.64 13.45 -9.13
N THR A 119 -13.97 13.87 -7.90
CA THR A 119 -13.23 14.94 -7.24
C THR A 119 -11.76 14.55 -7.05
N VAL A 120 -10.83 15.40 -7.50
CA VAL A 120 -9.39 15.12 -7.35
C VAL A 120 -8.93 15.42 -5.92
N LEU A 121 -9.08 16.68 -5.51
CA LEU A 121 -8.94 17.18 -4.15
C LEU A 121 -10.15 18.08 -3.86
N TYR A 122 -10.64 18.07 -2.62
CA TYR A 122 -11.63 19.07 -2.22
C TYR A 122 -11.01 20.47 -2.27
N SER A 123 -11.75 21.40 -2.86
CA SER A 123 -11.50 22.84 -2.77
C SER A 123 -12.00 23.40 -1.43
N ILE A 124 -11.47 24.55 -1.01
CA ILE A 124 -11.97 25.24 0.19
C ILE A 124 -13.45 25.61 0.04
N ALA A 125 -13.87 26.00 -1.16
CA ALA A 125 -15.26 26.32 -1.46
C ALA A 125 -16.19 25.12 -1.22
N GLU A 126 -15.79 23.92 -1.65
CA GLU A 126 -16.55 22.69 -1.36
C GLU A 126 -16.56 22.36 0.13
N LEU A 127 -15.43 22.51 0.82
CA LEU A 127 -15.33 22.22 2.25
C LEU A 127 -16.18 23.15 3.12
N GLN A 128 -16.35 24.41 2.70
CA GLN A 128 -17.15 25.42 3.38
C GLN A 128 -18.62 25.42 2.92
N LYS A 129 -18.94 24.77 1.80
CA LYS A 129 -20.30 24.70 1.28
C LYS A 129 -21.21 24.03 2.30
N LYS A 130 -22.23 24.78 2.73
CA LYS A 130 -23.24 24.29 3.67
C LYS A 130 -24.30 23.47 2.93
N ASN A 131 -24.72 22.35 3.52
CA ASN A 131 -25.88 21.60 3.08
C ASN A 131 -27.20 22.29 3.51
N GLU A 132 -28.34 21.64 3.26
CA GLU A 132 -29.67 22.14 3.62
C GLU A 132 -29.82 22.42 5.13
N ASP A 133 -29.10 21.67 5.97
CA ASP A 133 -29.08 21.82 7.43
C ASP A 133 -28.07 22.86 7.93
N GLY A 134 -27.38 23.57 7.03
CA GLY A 134 -26.37 24.57 7.39
C GLY A 134 -25.01 23.99 7.82
N ILE A 135 -24.80 22.68 7.66
CA ILE A 135 -23.59 21.95 8.02
C ILE A 135 -22.62 21.93 6.83
N SER A 136 -21.38 22.35 7.05
CA SER A 136 -20.32 22.25 6.04
C SER A 136 -19.61 20.90 6.09
N THR A 137 -19.02 20.46 4.97
CA THR A 137 -18.23 19.22 4.92
C THR A 137 -17.06 19.26 5.91
N LEU A 138 -16.38 20.41 6.03
CA LEU A 138 -15.29 20.56 7.00
C LEU A 138 -15.78 20.36 8.44
N PHE A 139 -16.88 21.02 8.83
CA PHE A 139 -17.44 20.88 10.16
C PHE A 139 -17.85 19.44 10.45
N TYR A 140 -18.48 18.76 9.48
CA TYR A 140 -18.85 17.36 9.60
C TYR A 140 -17.63 16.46 9.86
N LEU A 141 -16.56 16.61 9.07
CA LEU A 141 -15.32 15.83 9.23
C LEU A 141 -14.64 16.08 10.59
N GLN A 142 -14.60 17.33 11.05
CA GLN A 142 -14.07 17.68 12.38
C GLN A 142 -14.85 17.00 13.50
N LYS A 143 -16.17 16.84 13.35
CA LYS A 143 -17.04 16.21 14.36
C LYS A 143 -16.96 14.68 14.37
N ILE A 144 -16.80 14.05 13.21
CA ILE A 144 -16.69 12.59 13.13
C ILE A 144 -15.28 12.09 13.48
N TYR A 145 -14.24 12.89 13.22
CA TYR A 145 -12.85 12.51 13.47
C TYR A 145 -12.12 13.48 14.41
N PRO A 146 -12.59 13.67 15.67
CA PRO A 146 -12.05 14.69 16.57
C PRO A 146 -10.59 14.42 16.98
N ASP A 147 -10.23 13.17 17.18
CA ASP A 147 -8.87 12.74 17.51
C ASP A 147 -7.91 12.88 16.31
N GLU A 148 -8.37 12.54 15.11
CA GLU A 148 -7.57 12.73 13.90
C GLU A 148 -7.41 14.19 13.49
N TRP A 149 -8.41 15.03 13.80
CA TRP A 149 -8.34 16.47 13.64
C TRP A 149 -7.27 17.08 14.56
N LYS A 150 -7.27 16.69 15.84
CA LYS A 150 -6.23 17.07 16.79
C LYS A 150 -4.83 16.67 16.29
N ASN A 151 -4.66 15.42 15.87
CA ASN A 151 -3.38 14.94 15.32
C ASN A 151 -2.95 15.73 14.07
N PHE A 152 -3.91 16.13 13.23
CA PHE A 152 -3.65 16.96 12.07
C PHE A 152 -3.15 18.36 12.46
N LEU A 153 -3.83 19.05 13.37
CA LEU A 153 -3.43 20.37 13.86
C LEU A 153 -2.03 20.32 14.47
N THR A 154 -1.74 19.31 15.31
CA THR A 154 -0.40 19.10 15.86
C THR A 154 0.66 18.96 14.75
N ARG A 155 0.37 18.20 13.69
CA ARG A 155 1.31 17.96 12.59
C ARG A 155 1.63 19.21 11.78
N ILE A 156 0.69 20.15 11.65
CA ILE A 156 0.93 21.45 11.00
C ILE A 156 1.32 22.55 12.00
N ASN A 157 1.64 22.18 13.25
CA ASN A 157 2.05 23.07 14.34
C ASN A 157 1.02 24.17 14.66
N ARG A 158 -0.25 23.77 14.78
CA ARG A 158 -1.38 24.64 15.16
C ARG A 158 -2.00 24.19 16.47
N ASP A 159 -2.52 25.15 17.24
CA ASP A 159 -3.25 24.87 18.49
C ASP A 159 -4.61 24.24 18.20
N GLU A 160 -5.08 23.37 19.10
CA GLU A 160 -6.39 22.70 18.98
C GLU A 160 -7.57 23.66 19.01
N ASN A 161 -7.40 24.84 19.63
CA ASN A 161 -8.40 25.88 19.73
C ASN A 161 -8.22 26.97 18.66
N ALA A 162 -7.28 26.79 17.72
CA ALA A 162 -7.10 27.73 16.62
C ALA A 162 -8.39 27.84 15.80
N ALA A 163 -8.78 29.07 15.47
CA ALA A 163 -9.94 29.30 14.62
C ALA A 163 -9.65 28.79 13.19
N ASP A 164 -10.67 28.29 12.49
CA ASP A 164 -10.52 27.84 11.10
C ASP A 164 -9.91 28.94 10.19
N THR A 165 -10.15 30.22 10.52
CA THR A 165 -9.56 31.38 9.82
C THR A 165 -8.04 31.39 9.83
N GLU A 166 -7.40 30.84 10.86
CA GLU A 166 -5.95 30.71 10.93
C GLU A 166 -5.43 29.64 9.97
N LEU A 167 -6.20 28.58 9.71
CA LEU A 167 -5.86 27.54 8.73
C LEU A 167 -5.93 28.06 7.29
N PHE A 168 -6.74 29.08 7.05
CA PHE A 168 -6.85 29.75 5.74
C PHE A 168 -5.81 30.86 5.54
N SER A 169 -4.92 31.10 6.50
CA SER A 169 -3.92 32.19 6.41
C SER A 169 -2.69 31.84 5.57
N SER A 170 -2.36 30.55 5.46
CA SER A 170 -1.15 30.05 4.79
C SER A 170 -1.53 29.13 3.63
N ALA A 171 -0.91 29.33 2.46
CA ALA A 171 -1.13 28.46 1.30
C ALA A 171 -0.76 26.99 1.58
N ASN A 172 0.26 26.77 2.42
CA ASN A 172 0.66 25.42 2.82
C ASN A 172 -0.38 24.76 3.73
N ASP A 173 -0.93 25.50 4.68
CA ASP A 173 -1.91 24.99 5.63
C ASP A 173 -3.24 24.71 4.93
N ILE A 174 -3.62 25.58 3.99
CA ILE A 174 -4.75 25.36 3.08
C ILE A 174 -4.55 24.04 2.32
N LEU A 175 -3.37 23.80 1.75
CA LEU A 175 -3.11 22.58 1.00
C LEU A 175 -3.18 21.33 1.90
N GLU A 176 -2.53 21.36 3.07
CA GLU A 176 -2.54 20.24 4.01
C GLU A 176 -3.96 19.98 4.56
N LEU A 177 -4.78 21.02 4.75
CA LEU A 177 -6.19 20.89 5.10
C LEU A 177 -7.01 20.23 3.97
N ARG A 178 -6.83 20.69 2.72
CA ARG A 178 -7.48 20.10 1.55
C ARG A 178 -7.14 18.62 1.41
N LEU A 179 -5.86 18.27 1.58
CA LEU A 179 -5.40 16.87 1.56
C LEU A 179 -6.01 16.06 2.71
N TRP A 180 -5.96 16.58 3.93
CA TRP A 180 -6.55 15.92 5.10
C TRP A 180 -8.03 15.60 4.90
N ALA A 181 -8.81 16.56 4.38
CA ALA A 181 -10.21 16.34 4.09
C ALA A 181 -10.42 15.35 2.93
N SER A 182 -9.66 15.49 1.84
CA SER A 182 -9.76 14.63 0.66
C SER A 182 -9.47 13.16 0.98
N TYR A 183 -8.52 12.91 1.88
CA TYR A 183 -8.19 11.58 2.38
C TYR A 183 -9.29 10.87 3.17
N ARG A 184 -10.35 11.58 3.56
CA ARG A 184 -11.55 11.04 4.23
C ARG A 184 -12.77 11.04 3.33
N GLY A 185 -12.63 11.54 2.10
CA GLY A 185 -13.65 11.53 1.07
C GLY A 185 -13.47 10.42 0.05
N GLN A 186 -14.29 10.50 -1.01
CA GLN A 186 -14.17 9.73 -2.24
C GLN A 186 -13.45 10.60 -3.26
N THR A 187 -12.11 10.58 -3.21
CA THR A 187 -11.27 11.47 -4.03
C THR A 187 -10.08 10.72 -4.61
N LEU A 188 -9.60 11.16 -5.80
CA LEU A 188 -8.38 10.61 -6.41
C LEU A 188 -7.16 10.77 -5.50
N ALA A 189 -7.05 11.88 -4.76
CA ALA A 189 -5.96 12.09 -3.81
C ALA A 189 -5.86 10.96 -2.78
N ARG A 190 -7.00 10.48 -2.29
CA ARG A 190 -7.04 9.37 -1.33
C ARG A 190 -6.53 8.08 -1.93
N THR A 191 -7.05 7.69 -3.08
CA THR A 191 -6.63 6.47 -3.77
C THR A 191 -5.15 6.51 -4.14
N VAL A 192 -4.68 7.66 -4.63
CA VAL A 192 -3.25 7.86 -4.92
C VAL A 192 -2.40 7.65 -3.69
N ARG A 193 -2.75 8.28 -2.56
CA ARG A 193 -2.02 8.08 -1.30
C ARG A 193 -1.96 6.61 -0.92
N GLY A 194 -3.09 5.91 -0.97
CA GLY A 194 -3.20 4.50 -0.63
C GLY A 194 -2.29 3.63 -1.48
N MET A 195 -2.37 3.76 -2.81
CA MET A 195 -1.59 2.93 -3.73
C MET A 195 -0.10 3.27 -3.69
N MET A 196 0.26 4.52 -3.37
CA MET A 196 1.66 4.92 -3.21
C MET A 196 2.32 4.33 -1.96
N TYR A 197 1.55 3.77 -1.01
CA TYR A 197 2.13 2.98 0.07
C TYR A 197 2.85 1.73 -0.41
N TYR A 198 2.50 1.15 -1.57
CA TYR A 198 3.28 0.05 -2.15
C TYR A 198 4.72 0.47 -2.40
N ARG A 199 4.93 1.65 -3.02
CA ARG A 199 6.28 2.18 -3.22
C ARG A 199 7.00 2.35 -1.89
N LYS A 200 6.35 2.98 -0.91
CA LYS A 200 6.95 3.23 0.41
C LYS A 200 7.30 1.93 1.14
N ALA A 201 6.45 0.91 1.04
CA ALA A 201 6.66 -0.41 1.60
C ALA A 201 7.88 -1.10 0.98
N LEU A 202 8.00 -1.06 -0.36
CA LEU A 202 9.15 -1.64 -1.08
C LEU A 202 10.46 -0.94 -0.74
N MET A 203 10.44 0.38 -0.59
CA MET A 203 11.62 1.14 -0.16
C MET A 203 12.07 0.75 1.25
N LEU A 204 11.13 0.66 2.19
CA LEU A 204 11.41 0.22 3.55
C LEU A 204 11.97 -1.21 3.56
N GLN A 205 11.34 -2.12 2.83
CA GLN A 205 11.77 -3.53 2.75
C GLN A 205 13.17 -3.67 2.14
N THR A 206 13.46 -2.96 1.06
CA THR A 206 14.80 -2.95 0.45
C THR A 206 15.84 -2.43 1.44
N TYR A 207 15.53 -1.33 2.12
CA TYR A 207 16.41 -0.75 3.12
C TYR A 207 16.72 -1.73 4.26
N LEU A 208 15.70 -2.44 4.76
CA LEU A 208 15.85 -3.45 5.82
C LEU A 208 16.61 -4.71 5.34
N GLU A 209 16.38 -5.17 4.11
CA GLU A 209 17.08 -6.32 3.52
C GLU A 209 18.58 -6.03 3.34
N ARG A 210 18.94 -4.79 2.99
CA ARG A 210 20.34 -4.34 2.94
C ARG A 210 21.00 -4.37 4.32
N MET A 211 20.32 -3.82 5.33
CA MET A 211 20.83 -3.85 6.72
C MET A 211 21.07 -5.27 7.23
N HIS A 212 20.47 -6.29 6.62
CA HIS A 212 20.71 -7.68 6.95
C HIS A 212 21.82 -8.34 6.13
N SER A 213 22.16 -7.80 4.95
CA SER A 213 23.13 -8.40 3.99
C SER A 213 24.50 -7.71 3.97
N GLU A 214 24.56 -6.40 4.21
CA GLU A 214 25.81 -5.62 4.34
C GLU A 214 26.16 -5.47 5.82
N ASP A 215 26.89 -6.44 6.35
CA ASP A 215 27.54 -6.44 7.67
C ASP A 215 26.63 -6.31 8.90
N LEU A 216 26.66 -7.38 9.69
CA LEU A 216 26.40 -7.41 11.14
C LEU A 216 27.28 -6.42 11.95
N GLU A 217 28.11 -5.63 11.28
CA GLU A 217 28.96 -4.57 11.87
C GLU A 217 28.49 -3.15 11.50
N SER A 218 27.78 -2.94 10.39
CA SER A 218 27.35 -1.59 9.94
C SER A 218 25.92 -1.23 10.31
N ALA A 219 25.05 -2.24 10.51
CA ALA A 219 23.65 -2.05 10.91
C ALA A 219 23.48 -1.55 12.36
N PHE A 220 24.56 -1.54 13.16
CA PHE A 220 24.50 -1.41 14.62
C PHE A 220 24.95 -0.06 15.18
N ASP A 221 25.57 0.81 14.38
CA ASP A 221 25.94 2.18 14.82
C ASP A 221 24.75 3.17 14.81
N MET A 222 23.57 2.70 14.41
CA MET A 222 22.46 3.56 13.99
C MET A 222 21.18 3.35 14.82
N THR A 223 21.28 2.84 16.05
CA THR A 223 20.15 2.76 17.00
C THR A 223 19.64 4.14 17.47
N GLY A 224 20.33 5.22 17.07
CA GLY A 224 19.86 6.61 17.13
C GLY A 224 19.31 7.18 15.80
N LEU A 225 19.30 6.42 14.69
CA LEU A 225 18.80 6.85 13.37
C LEU A 225 17.56 6.09 12.91
N ALA A 226 16.58 5.91 13.80
CA ALA A 226 15.19 5.84 13.32
C ALA A 226 14.82 7.06 12.44
N ASP A 227 15.63 8.13 12.50
CA ASP A 227 15.63 9.31 11.63
C ASP A 227 16.45 9.18 10.31
N THR A 228 17.10 8.05 10.01
CA THR A 228 17.53 7.80 8.62
C THR A 228 16.30 7.48 7.80
N HIS A 229 15.72 8.53 7.23
CA HIS A 229 14.62 8.45 6.28
C HIS A 229 15.03 7.51 5.12
N PHE A 230 14.62 6.25 5.17
CA PHE A 230 14.77 5.28 4.07
C PHE A 230 14.22 5.83 2.73
N GLU A 231 13.33 6.83 2.82
CA GLU A 231 12.82 7.64 1.71
C GLU A 231 13.91 8.36 0.89
N TYR A 232 15.08 8.60 1.48
CA TYR A 232 16.24 9.23 0.84
C TYR A 232 17.30 8.24 0.34
N SER A 233 17.20 6.94 0.61
CA SER A 233 18.16 5.96 0.07
C SER A 233 18.00 5.84 -1.45
N PRO A 234 19.02 6.19 -2.25
CA PRO A 234 18.95 6.09 -3.71
C PRO A 234 18.69 4.67 -4.19
N GLU A 235 19.26 3.67 -3.53
CA GLU A 235 19.12 2.26 -3.87
C GLU A 235 17.70 1.77 -3.58
N ALA A 236 17.15 2.10 -2.40
CA ALA A 236 15.78 1.74 -2.04
C ALA A 236 14.76 2.36 -3.01
N ARG A 237 14.99 3.62 -3.41
CA ARG A 237 14.18 4.33 -4.42
C ARG A 237 14.28 3.63 -5.78
N ALA A 238 15.50 3.33 -6.23
CA ALA A 238 15.73 2.66 -7.52
C ALA A 238 15.07 1.27 -7.57
N GLN A 239 15.21 0.46 -6.51
CA GLN A 239 14.55 -0.86 -6.42
C GLN A 239 13.04 -0.73 -6.44
N ALA A 240 12.47 0.19 -5.65
CA ALA A 240 11.02 0.42 -5.68
C ALA A 240 10.53 0.87 -7.06
N ASP A 241 11.28 1.72 -7.76
CA ASP A 241 10.91 2.23 -9.09
C ASP A 241 11.06 1.16 -10.20
N LEU A 242 11.93 0.16 -10.02
CA LEU A 242 12.02 -1.02 -10.89
C LEU A 242 10.86 -1.99 -10.69
N LYS A 243 10.33 -2.07 -9.46
CA LYS A 243 9.30 -3.06 -9.08
C LYS A 243 7.88 -2.54 -9.15
N PHE A 244 7.68 -1.25 -8.99
CA PHE A 244 6.35 -0.67 -8.85
C PHE A 244 6.13 0.54 -9.76
N THR A 245 4.97 0.56 -10.42
CA THR A 245 4.50 1.70 -11.19
C THR A 245 3.01 1.91 -10.99
N TYR A 246 2.57 3.16 -10.81
CA TYR A 246 1.14 3.48 -10.70
C TYR A 246 0.69 4.31 -11.89
N VAL A 247 -0.33 3.83 -12.61
CA VAL A 247 -0.91 4.51 -13.76
C VAL A 247 -2.37 4.84 -13.47
N VAL A 248 -2.70 6.12 -13.47
CA VAL A 248 -4.08 6.62 -13.42
C VAL A 248 -4.49 7.05 -14.81
N THR A 249 -5.65 6.60 -15.27
CA THR A 249 -6.14 6.92 -16.61
C THR A 249 -7.18 8.02 -16.52
N CYS A 250 -6.79 9.25 -16.82
CA CYS A 250 -7.67 10.42 -16.87
C CYS A 250 -7.81 10.86 -18.33
N GLN A 251 -8.78 10.30 -19.07
CA GLN A 251 -8.93 10.60 -20.50
C GLN A 251 -9.03 12.10 -20.80
N ILE A 252 -9.69 12.86 -19.92
CA ILE A 252 -9.97 14.29 -20.11
C ILE A 252 -8.86 15.23 -19.62
N TYR A 253 -7.76 14.69 -19.06
CA TYR A 253 -6.69 15.51 -18.48
C TYR A 253 -6.11 16.52 -19.48
N GLY A 254 -5.89 16.10 -20.73
CA GLY A 254 -5.37 17.00 -21.78
C GLY A 254 -6.29 18.20 -22.03
N VAL A 255 -7.60 17.97 -22.08
CA VAL A 255 -8.61 19.02 -22.24
C VAL A 255 -8.67 19.92 -21.00
N GLN A 256 -8.73 19.34 -19.81
CA GLN A 256 -8.73 20.08 -18.54
C GLN A 256 -7.49 20.98 -18.41
N LYS A 257 -6.34 20.48 -18.83
CA LYS A 257 -5.09 21.23 -18.84
C LYS A 257 -5.12 22.39 -19.84
N GLY A 258 -5.62 22.16 -21.06
CA GLY A 258 -5.78 23.21 -22.07
C GLY A 258 -6.75 24.32 -21.67
N GLU A 259 -7.80 23.97 -20.93
CA GLU A 259 -8.81 24.90 -20.40
C GLU A 259 -8.40 25.58 -19.08
N GLY A 260 -7.29 25.17 -18.46
CA GLY A 260 -6.86 25.72 -17.17
C GLY A 260 -7.77 25.35 -15.99
N LYS A 261 -8.40 24.16 -16.04
CA LYS A 261 -9.30 23.66 -15.00
C LYS A 261 -8.56 23.31 -13.70
N PRO A 262 -9.15 23.54 -12.51
CA PRO A 262 -8.52 23.27 -11.22
C PRO A 262 -8.15 21.79 -11.04
N GLU A 263 -8.93 20.87 -11.61
CA GLU A 263 -8.67 19.43 -11.55
C GLU A 263 -7.33 19.06 -12.20
N ALA A 264 -6.95 19.72 -13.30
CA ALA A 264 -5.66 19.48 -13.94
C ALA A 264 -4.49 19.96 -13.07
N ALA A 265 -4.66 21.08 -12.35
CA ALA A 265 -3.66 21.59 -11.42
C ALA A 265 -3.52 20.66 -10.20
N ASP A 266 -4.64 20.15 -9.68
CA ASP A 266 -4.65 19.19 -8.58
C ASP A 266 -4.02 17.84 -9.00
N ILE A 267 -4.28 17.34 -10.22
CA ILE A 267 -3.62 16.14 -10.76
C ILE A 267 -2.11 16.37 -10.92
N ALA A 268 -1.70 17.55 -11.43
CA ALA A 268 -0.29 17.89 -11.56
C ALA A 268 0.42 17.92 -10.18
N LEU A 269 -0.24 18.47 -9.16
CA LEU A 269 0.24 18.44 -7.78
C LEU A 269 0.40 17.00 -7.26
N LEU A 270 -0.55 16.11 -7.55
CA LEU A 270 -0.44 14.70 -7.17
C LEU A 270 0.74 14.02 -7.87
N MET A 271 1.00 14.31 -9.14
CA MET A 271 2.19 13.79 -9.85
C MET A 271 3.49 14.31 -9.22
N GLN A 272 3.54 15.59 -8.85
CA GLN A 272 4.71 16.18 -8.19
C GLN A 272 5.02 15.53 -6.84
N ARG A 273 3.99 15.24 -6.04
CA ARG A 273 4.16 14.63 -4.71
C ARG A 273 4.44 13.13 -4.76
N ASN A 274 4.16 12.46 -5.88
CA ASN A 274 4.23 11.00 -6.00
C ASN A 274 5.05 10.58 -7.22
N GLU A 275 6.33 10.28 -6.99
CA GLU A 275 7.31 9.98 -8.04
C GLU A 275 6.94 8.80 -8.95
N ALA A 276 6.23 7.81 -8.40
CA ALA A 276 5.75 6.65 -9.14
C ALA A 276 4.34 6.82 -9.73
N LEU A 277 3.72 8.00 -9.63
CA LEU A 277 2.46 8.26 -10.30
C LEU A 277 2.70 8.68 -11.75
N ARG A 278 1.96 8.07 -12.66
CA ARG A 278 1.88 8.47 -14.07
C ARG A 278 0.42 8.67 -14.45
N ILE A 279 0.16 9.66 -15.31
CA ILE A 279 -1.17 9.96 -15.81
C ILE A 279 -1.23 9.60 -17.30
N ALA A 280 -2.17 8.73 -17.65
CA ALA A 280 -2.49 8.43 -19.03
C ALA A 280 -3.74 9.21 -19.46
N TYR A 281 -3.72 9.84 -20.62
CA TYR A 281 -4.85 10.60 -21.15
C TYR A 281 -4.95 10.52 -22.67
N ILE A 282 -6.08 10.98 -23.21
CA ILE A 282 -6.31 11.08 -24.66
C ILE A 282 -6.09 12.51 -25.09
N ASP A 283 -5.18 12.69 -26.04
CA ASP A 283 -4.91 13.96 -26.70
C ASP A 283 -5.59 13.96 -28.07
N VAL A 284 -6.39 15.00 -28.34
CA VAL A 284 -7.16 15.14 -29.57
C VAL A 284 -6.56 16.28 -30.37
N VAL A 285 -5.99 15.95 -31.52
CA VAL A 285 -5.34 16.91 -32.41
C VAL A 285 -6.20 17.10 -33.65
N GLU A 286 -6.78 18.28 -33.78
CA GLU A 286 -7.49 18.70 -34.99
C GLU A 286 -6.50 19.26 -36.00
N SER A 287 -6.49 18.70 -37.21
CA SER A 287 -5.60 19.11 -38.30
C SER A 287 -6.35 19.12 -39.63
N VAL A 288 -5.80 19.80 -40.63
CA VAL A 288 -6.34 19.77 -41.99
C VAL A 288 -5.41 18.92 -42.85
N LYS A 289 -5.89 17.77 -43.33
CA LYS A 289 -5.16 16.91 -44.29
C LYS A 289 -5.90 16.90 -45.62
N ASN A 290 -5.20 17.24 -46.69
CA ASN A 290 -5.76 17.29 -48.06
C ASN A 290 -7.02 18.17 -48.18
N GLY A 291 -7.05 19.30 -47.47
CA GLY A 291 -8.19 20.23 -47.48
C GLY A 291 -9.43 19.74 -46.72
N LYS A 292 -9.36 18.60 -46.03
CA LYS A 292 -10.44 18.08 -45.17
C LYS A 292 -10.04 18.13 -43.69
N PRO A 293 -10.99 18.43 -42.78
CA PRO A 293 -10.75 18.30 -41.35
C PRO A 293 -10.43 16.85 -41.01
N SER A 294 -9.37 16.64 -40.23
CA SER A 294 -8.87 15.35 -39.78
C SER A 294 -8.57 15.42 -38.29
N THR A 295 -9.30 14.65 -37.51
CA THR A 295 -9.07 14.49 -36.07
C THR A 295 -8.18 13.28 -35.83
N GLU A 296 -7.07 13.49 -35.15
CA GLU A 296 -6.16 12.42 -34.72
C GLU A 296 -6.22 12.26 -33.20
N TYR A 297 -6.18 11.01 -32.75
CA TYR A 297 -6.23 10.65 -31.34
C TYR A 297 -4.89 10.06 -30.92
N TYR A 298 -4.33 10.53 -29.81
CA TYR A 298 -3.09 10.03 -29.23
C TYR A 298 -3.34 9.59 -27.79
N SER A 299 -2.91 8.39 -27.43
CA SER A 299 -2.79 7.96 -26.04
C SER A 299 -1.45 8.43 -25.52
N LYS A 300 -1.45 9.30 -24.51
CA LYS A 300 -0.24 9.90 -23.93
C LYS A 300 -0.05 9.46 -22.49
N LEU A 301 1.20 9.26 -22.10
CA LEU A 301 1.60 9.02 -20.72
C LEU A 301 2.52 10.14 -20.26
N VAL A 302 2.18 10.79 -19.14
CA VAL A 302 2.99 11.84 -18.53
C VAL A 302 3.37 11.50 -17.09
N LYS A 303 4.46 12.12 -16.63
CA LYS A 303 4.86 12.17 -15.21
C LYS A 303 5.39 13.56 -14.87
N ALA A 304 5.50 13.87 -13.58
CA ALA A 304 6.27 15.03 -13.15
C ALA A 304 7.77 14.82 -13.44
N ASP A 305 8.44 15.85 -13.94
CA ASP A 305 9.89 15.93 -14.02
C ASP A 305 10.51 16.40 -12.68
N ILE A 306 11.84 16.54 -12.65
CA ILE A 306 12.58 17.00 -11.47
C ILE A 306 12.25 18.43 -11.04
N HIS A 307 11.61 19.22 -11.91
CA HIS A 307 11.15 20.58 -11.65
C HIS A 307 9.63 20.64 -11.41
N GLY A 308 8.98 19.49 -11.30
CA GLY A 308 7.54 19.36 -11.10
C GLY A 308 6.69 19.68 -12.33
N LYS A 309 7.27 19.79 -13.53
CA LYS A 309 6.52 20.01 -14.77
C LYS A 309 6.11 18.68 -15.40
N ASP A 310 4.99 18.69 -16.10
CA ASP A 310 4.54 17.53 -16.84
C ASP A 310 5.51 17.21 -17.97
N LYS A 311 6.08 16.01 -17.92
CA LYS A 311 6.94 15.46 -18.95
C LYS A 311 6.23 14.31 -19.65
N GLU A 312 6.06 14.45 -20.96
CA GLU A 312 5.60 13.37 -21.82
C GLU A 312 6.64 12.25 -21.85
N ILE A 313 6.19 11.03 -21.55
CA ILE A 313 7.01 9.80 -21.60
C ILE A 313 6.76 9.08 -22.92
N TYR A 314 5.49 8.94 -23.29
CA TYR A 314 5.06 8.26 -24.50
C TYR A 314 3.89 9.01 -25.15
N SER A 315 3.86 8.97 -26.48
CA SER A 315 2.73 9.40 -27.30
C SER A 315 2.49 8.35 -28.38
N VAL A 316 1.34 7.68 -28.31
CA VAL A 316 0.98 6.58 -29.20
C VAL A 316 -0.26 6.97 -29.99
N LYS A 317 -0.12 7.02 -31.32
CA LYS A 317 -1.25 7.31 -32.20
C LYS A 317 -2.26 6.16 -32.18
N LEU A 318 -3.51 6.47 -31.92
CA LEU A 318 -4.62 5.52 -31.93
C LEU A 318 -5.23 5.40 -33.33
N PRO A 319 -5.85 4.25 -33.67
CA PRO A 319 -6.47 4.03 -34.98
C PRO A 319 -7.74 4.87 -35.20
N GLY A 320 -8.31 5.45 -34.14
CA GLY A 320 -9.52 6.25 -34.17
C GLY A 320 -9.91 6.73 -32.78
N ASN A 321 -11.16 7.16 -32.62
CA ASN A 321 -11.70 7.54 -31.32
C ASN A 321 -11.73 6.31 -30.38
N PRO A 322 -11.03 6.34 -29.24
CA PRO A 322 -10.99 5.20 -28.31
C PRO A 322 -12.30 4.98 -27.54
N LYS A 323 -13.23 5.95 -27.53
CA LYS A 323 -14.50 5.82 -26.81
C LYS A 323 -15.49 4.99 -27.62
N LEU A 324 -15.43 3.67 -27.44
CA LEU A 324 -16.32 2.71 -28.12
C LEU A 324 -17.56 2.33 -27.28
N GLY A 325 -17.51 2.49 -25.96
CA GLY A 325 -18.57 2.12 -25.02
C GLY A 325 -18.56 2.93 -23.71
N GLU A 326 -18.79 2.27 -22.58
CA GLU A 326 -18.86 2.90 -21.26
C GLU A 326 -17.52 3.55 -20.84
N GLY A 327 -17.58 4.70 -20.17
CA GLY A 327 -16.41 5.52 -19.88
C GLY A 327 -15.30 4.79 -19.09
N LYS A 328 -15.64 4.08 -18.00
CA LYS A 328 -14.62 3.45 -17.13
C LYS A 328 -13.83 2.31 -17.83
N PRO A 329 -14.47 1.33 -18.49
CA PRO A 329 -13.74 0.34 -19.28
C PRO A 329 -12.89 0.98 -20.39
N GLU A 330 -13.42 1.93 -21.16
CA GLU A 330 -12.64 2.55 -22.24
C GLU A 330 -11.46 3.41 -21.73
N ASN A 331 -11.57 3.97 -20.53
CA ASN A 331 -10.44 4.63 -19.85
C ASN A 331 -9.28 3.64 -19.61
N GLN A 332 -9.58 2.38 -19.36
CA GLN A 332 -8.57 1.34 -19.15
C GLN A 332 -7.92 0.89 -20.46
N ASN A 333 -8.70 0.73 -21.53
CA ASN A 333 -8.21 0.19 -22.81
C ASN A 333 -7.05 0.97 -23.42
N HIS A 334 -7.16 2.29 -23.50
CA HIS A 334 -6.11 3.07 -24.17
C HIS A 334 -4.79 3.12 -23.39
N ALA A 335 -4.84 2.84 -22.08
CA ALA A 335 -3.75 3.06 -21.15
C ALA A 335 -3.13 1.77 -20.60
N VAL A 336 -3.74 0.61 -20.83
CA VAL A 336 -3.19 -0.69 -20.45
C VAL A 336 -1.78 -0.92 -21.02
N ILE A 337 -1.51 -0.39 -22.22
CA ILE A 337 -0.19 -0.40 -22.87
C ILE A 337 0.90 0.32 -22.08
N PHE A 338 0.53 1.16 -21.11
CA PHE A 338 1.46 1.89 -20.23
C PHE A 338 1.75 1.17 -18.92
N THR A 339 0.96 0.15 -18.57
CA THR A 339 1.27 -0.72 -17.43
C THR A 339 2.55 -1.51 -17.68
N ARG A 340 3.31 -1.80 -16.63
CA ARG A 340 4.60 -2.49 -16.68
C ARG A 340 4.65 -3.63 -15.66
N GLY A 341 5.61 -4.53 -15.87
CA GLY A 341 5.86 -5.67 -14.98
C GLY A 341 5.04 -6.91 -15.30
N ASN A 342 5.12 -7.86 -14.38
CA ASN A 342 4.54 -9.21 -14.48
C ASN A 342 3.08 -9.24 -14.02
N ALA A 343 2.72 -8.38 -13.08
CA ALA A 343 1.37 -8.30 -12.54
C ALA A 343 0.76 -6.90 -12.71
N VAL A 344 -0.56 -6.82 -12.77
CA VAL A 344 -1.28 -5.54 -12.74
C VAL A 344 -2.42 -5.63 -11.73
N GLN A 345 -2.46 -4.70 -10.78
CA GLN A 345 -3.58 -4.56 -9.87
C GLN A 345 -4.54 -3.50 -10.41
N THR A 346 -5.81 -3.84 -10.57
CA THR A 346 -6.85 -2.89 -10.94
C THR A 346 -7.54 -2.38 -9.69
N ILE A 347 -7.66 -1.06 -9.56
CA ILE A 347 -8.20 -0.40 -8.37
C ILE A 347 -9.25 0.61 -8.82
N ASP A 348 -10.45 0.58 -8.23
CA ASP A 348 -11.45 1.63 -8.48
C ASP A 348 -11.03 2.95 -7.83
N MET A 349 -11.43 4.07 -8.43
CA MET A 349 -11.11 5.43 -8.00
C MET A 349 -11.52 5.77 -6.56
N ASN A 350 -12.37 4.98 -5.92
CA ASN A 350 -12.82 5.24 -4.55
C ASN A 350 -12.17 4.31 -3.50
N GLN A 351 -11.24 3.47 -3.92
CA GLN A 351 -10.55 2.53 -3.03
C GLN A 351 -9.27 3.15 -2.44
N ASP A 352 -8.92 2.71 -1.23
CA ASP A 352 -7.70 3.12 -0.52
C ASP A 352 -6.89 1.88 -0.18
N ASN A 353 -5.65 2.07 0.28
CA ASN A 353 -4.86 0.98 0.85
C ASN A 353 -4.14 1.47 2.11
N TYR A 354 -3.82 0.54 2.98
CA TYR A 354 -3.06 0.84 4.18
C TYR A 354 -1.60 0.42 4.03
N PHE A 355 -0.71 1.16 4.68
CA PHE A 355 0.73 0.92 4.58
C PHE A 355 1.12 -0.50 5.02
N GLU A 356 0.55 -0.96 6.12
CA GLU A 356 0.78 -2.29 6.68
C GLU A 356 0.30 -3.42 5.75
N GLU A 357 -0.79 -3.21 5.00
CA GLU A 357 -1.25 -4.17 3.99
C GLU A 357 -0.33 -4.17 2.76
N ALA A 358 0.20 -3.00 2.38
CA ALA A 358 1.13 -2.85 1.27
C ALA A 358 2.43 -3.67 1.47
N LEU A 359 2.86 -3.91 2.72
CA LEU A 359 4.02 -4.76 3.04
C LEU A 359 3.85 -6.20 2.54
N LYS A 360 2.63 -6.69 2.39
CA LYS A 360 2.33 -8.08 2.01
C LYS A 360 2.22 -8.30 0.51
N MET A 361 2.34 -7.25 -0.32
CA MET A 361 2.19 -7.40 -1.77
C MET A 361 3.17 -8.41 -2.37
N ARG A 362 4.42 -8.44 -1.88
CA ARG A 362 5.40 -9.44 -2.31
C ARG A 362 5.00 -10.89 -1.96
N ASN A 363 4.39 -11.11 -0.79
CA ASN A 363 3.88 -12.43 -0.40
C ASN A 363 2.69 -12.82 -1.29
N LEU A 364 1.78 -11.87 -1.53
CA LEU A 364 0.63 -12.07 -2.40
C LEU A 364 1.05 -12.48 -3.81
N LEU A 365 2.02 -11.80 -4.41
CA LEU A 365 2.46 -12.09 -5.79
C LEU A 365 3.07 -13.49 -5.96
N GLU A 366 3.64 -14.08 -4.90
CA GLU A 366 4.14 -15.46 -4.96
C GLU A 366 3.01 -16.49 -5.14
N GLU A 367 1.76 -16.14 -4.82
CA GLU A 367 0.60 -17.02 -5.05
C GLU A 367 0.43 -17.42 -6.51
N PHE A 368 0.87 -16.59 -7.47
CA PHE A 368 0.88 -16.94 -8.90
C PHE A 368 1.73 -18.18 -9.21
N SER A 369 2.74 -18.45 -8.38
CA SER A 369 3.62 -19.62 -8.54
C SER A 369 3.23 -20.80 -7.66
N GLN A 370 2.34 -20.61 -6.69
CA GLN A 370 1.89 -21.66 -5.78
C GLN A 370 0.99 -22.68 -6.48
N ASN A 371 1.02 -23.91 -5.96
CA ASN A 371 0.17 -24.98 -6.47
C ASN A 371 -1.22 -24.91 -5.84
N HIS A 372 -2.20 -24.47 -6.63
CA HIS A 372 -3.62 -24.36 -6.24
C HIS A 372 -4.52 -25.41 -6.93
N GLY A 373 -3.92 -26.51 -7.41
CA GLY A 373 -4.60 -27.59 -8.12
C GLY A 373 -4.14 -27.69 -9.57
N LYS A 374 -5.09 -27.91 -10.49
CA LYS A 374 -4.77 -28.18 -11.91
C LYS A 374 -4.13 -26.99 -12.64
N PHE A 375 -4.55 -25.78 -12.29
CA PHE A 375 -4.10 -24.55 -12.95
C PHE A 375 -3.53 -23.58 -11.93
N LYS A 376 -2.44 -22.89 -12.31
CA LYS A 376 -1.94 -21.75 -11.55
C LYS A 376 -2.96 -20.62 -11.58
N PRO A 377 -3.14 -19.88 -10.49
CA PRO A 377 -4.05 -18.74 -10.49
C PRO A 377 -3.54 -17.69 -11.46
N SER A 378 -4.45 -17.02 -12.17
CA SER A 378 -4.14 -15.86 -13.00
C SER A 378 -4.73 -14.57 -12.40
N ILE A 379 -5.61 -14.69 -11.41
CA ILE A 379 -6.24 -13.59 -10.66
C ILE A 379 -6.09 -13.87 -9.18
N LEU A 380 -5.58 -12.88 -8.43
CA LEU A 380 -5.48 -12.90 -6.98
C LEU A 380 -6.42 -11.84 -6.39
N GLY A 381 -7.36 -12.30 -5.58
CA GLY A 381 -8.33 -11.41 -4.95
C GLY A 381 -7.83 -10.87 -3.62
N VAL A 382 -7.85 -9.54 -3.47
CA VAL A 382 -7.59 -8.88 -2.18
C VAL A 382 -8.92 -8.59 -1.49
N ARG A 383 -8.93 -8.64 -0.15
CA ARG A 383 -10.10 -8.30 0.65
C ARG A 383 -10.30 -6.79 0.67
N GLU A 384 -11.54 -6.36 0.54
CA GLU A 384 -11.93 -4.96 0.71
C GLU A 384 -12.45 -4.68 2.13
N HIS A 385 -12.23 -3.46 2.61
CA HIS A 385 -12.80 -2.96 3.86
C HIS A 385 -13.49 -1.61 3.63
N VAL A 386 -14.80 -1.59 3.87
CA VAL A 386 -15.62 -0.38 3.73
C VAL A 386 -15.59 0.43 5.03
N PHE A 387 -14.72 1.44 5.05
CA PHE A 387 -14.45 2.31 6.20
C PHE A 387 -15.64 3.19 6.66
N THR A 388 -16.62 3.45 5.78
CA THR A 388 -17.84 4.22 6.15
C THR A 388 -18.83 3.41 6.96
N GLY A 389 -18.63 2.09 7.11
CA GLY A 389 -19.58 1.19 7.78
C GLY A 389 -19.87 1.56 9.24
N SER A 390 -18.96 2.26 9.92
CA SER A 390 -19.13 2.68 11.32
C SER A 390 -19.90 4.00 11.49
N VAL A 391 -20.18 4.72 10.39
CA VAL A 391 -20.75 6.09 10.45
C VAL A 391 -22.24 6.09 10.79
N SER A 392 -22.99 5.08 10.34
CA SER A 392 -24.42 4.96 10.63
C SER A 392 -24.90 3.52 10.46
N SER A 393 -26.10 3.21 10.95
CA SER A 393 -26.73 1.89 10.75
C SER A 393 -26.97 1.59 9.26
N LEU A 394 -27.37 2.58 8.47
CA LEU A 394 -27.53 2.44 7.02
C LEU A 394 -26.19 2.17 6.34
N ALA A 395 -25.14 2.92 6.71
CA ALA A 395 -23.80 2.71 6.18
C ALA A 395 -23.24 1.33 6.57
N SER A 396 -23.53 0.85 7.79
CA SER A 396 -23.20 -0.50 8.22
C SER A 396 -23.89 -1.57 7.37
N PHE A 397 -25.17 -1.40 7.05
CA PHE A 397 -25.90 -2.35 6.20
C PHE A 397 -25.34 -2.38 4.77
N MET A 398 -25.06 -1.22 4.18
CA MET A 398 -24.42 -1.11 2.87
C MET A 398 -23.00 -1.73 2.87
N SER A 399 -22.21 -1.50 3.92
CA SER A 399 -20.90 -2.12 4.11
C SER A 399 -20.96 -3.65 4.21
N ASN A 400 -21.99 -4.19 4.89
CA ASN A 400 -22.22 -5.63 5.00
C ASN A 400 -22.69 -6.24 3.68
N GLN A 401 -23.56 -5.54 2.94
CA GLN A 401 -23.97 -5.94 1.59
C GLN A 401 -22.76 -6.03 0.67
N GLU A 402 -21.92 -4.99 0.67
CA GLU A 402 -20.69 -4.95 -0.12
C GLU A 402 -19.77 -6.11 0.26
N THR A 403 -19.48 -6.30 1.56
CA THR A 403 -18.64 -7.41 2.05
C THR A 403 -19.15 -8.78 1.58
N SER A 404 -20.47 -8.97 1.57
CA SER A 404 -21.09 -10.21 1.12
C SER A 404 -20.87 -10.45 -0.37
N PHE A 405 -21.09 -9.43 -1.19
CA PHE A 405 -20.91 -9.51 -2.63
C PHE A 405 -19.43 -9.61 -3.02
N VAL A 406 -18.60 -8.71 -2.48
CA VAL A 406 -17.22 -8.52 -2.95
C VAL A 406 -16.20 -9.45 -2.35
N THR A 407 -16.46 -9.95 -1.14
CA THR A 407 -15.53 -10.83 -0.44
C THR A 407 -16.06 -12.26 -0.36
N LEU A 408 -17.25 -12.46 0.18
CA LEU A 408 -17.76 -13.81 0.41
C LEU A 408 -18.18 -14.50 -0.89
N GLY A 409 -18.95 -13.81 -1.75
CA GLY A 409 -19.35 -14.32 -3.05
C GLY A 409 -18.14 -14.70 -3.92
N GLN A 410 -17.17 -13.78 -4.02
CA GLN A 410 -15.95 -14.03 -4.81
C GLN A 410 -15.10 -15.20 -4.29
N ARG A 411 -15.10 -15.45 -2.98
CA ARG A 411 -14.42 -16.62 -2.41
C ARG A 411 -15.08 -17.92 -2.83
N VAL A 412 -16.42 -17.99 -2.83
CA VAL A 412 -17.16 -19.18 -3.28
C VAL A 412 -16.97 -19.41 -4.78
N LEU A 413 -17.01 -18.34 -5.59
CA LEU A 413 -16.73 -18.40 -7.03
C LEU A 413 -15.29 -18.84 -7.32
N SER A 414 -14.33 -18.46 -6.47
CA SER A 414 -12.93 -18.88 -6.58
C SER A 414 -12.70 -20.33 -6.14
N ASN A 415 -13.28 -20.74 -5.01
CA ASN A 415 -13.12 -22.05 -4.44
C ASN A 415 -14.45 -22.51 -3.78
N PRO A 416 -15.07 -23.61 -4.21
CA PRO A 416 -14.56 -24.64 -5.13
C PRO A 416 -14.85 -24.37 -6.62
N LEU A 417 -15.63 -23.35 -6.96
CA LEU A 417 -16.23 -23.29 -8.30
C LEU A 417 -15.26 -22.96 -9.43
N LYS A 418 -14.14 -22.27 -9.14
CA LYS A 418 -13.12 -21.87 -10.12
C LYS A 418 -13.73 -21.13 -11.32
N VAL A 419 -14.62 -20.17 -11.07
CA VAL A 419 -15.30 -19.32 -12.08
C VAL A 419 -15.25 -17.83 -11.70
N ARG A 420 -14.34 -17.45 -10.79
CA ARG A 420 -14.18 -16.06 -10.35
C ARG A 420 -13.84 -15.17 -11.53
N MET A 421 -14.62 -14.11 -11.69
CA MET A 421 -14.39 -13.04 -12.66
C MET A 421 -14.01 -11.75 -11.93
N HIS A 422 -13.42 -10.82 -12.66
CA HIS A 422 -13.16 -9.49 -12.14
C HIS A 422 -14.38 -8.57 -12.30
N TYR A 423 -14.68 -7.83 -11.25
CA TYR A 423 -15.73 -6.81 -11.27
C TYR A 423 -15.49 -5.73 -10.21
N GLY A 424 -14.65 -4.73 -10.49
CA GLY A 424 -14.43 -3.60 -9.57
C GLY A 424 -13.71 -3.94 -8.24
N HIS A 425 -13.29 -5.18 -8.06
CA HIS A 425 -12.53 -5.64 -6.90
C HIS A 425 -11.05 -5.21 -6.98
N PRO A 426 -10.33 -5.10 -5.85
CA PRO A 426 -8.91 -4.79 -5.85
C PRO A 426 -8.04 -5.99 -6.27
N ASP A 427 -8.35 -6.58 -7.42
CA ASP A 427 -7.72 -7.79 -7.94
C ASP A 427 -6.36 -7.53 -8.57
N VAL A 428 -5.45 -8.49 -8.40
CA VAL A 428 -4.15 -8.53 -9.07
C VAL A 428 -4.19 -9.60 -10.16
N PHE A 429 -3.85 -9.22 -11.39
CA PHE A 429 -3.80 -10.09 -12.56
C PHE A 429 -2.36 -10.48 -12.89
N ASP A 430 -2.17 -11.72 -13.34
CA ASP A 430 -1.01 -12.07 -14.17
C ASP A 430 -1.13 -11.32 -15.50
N ARG A 431 -0.38 -10.23 -15.62
CA ARG A 431 -0.47 -9.33 -16.76
C ARG A 431 -0.06 -10.02 -18.06
N ILE A 432 0.94 -10.91 -18.02
CA ILE A 432 1.45 -11.60 -19.20
C ILE A 432 0.39 -12.57 -19.73
N PHE A 433 -0.27 -13.30 -18.84
CA PHE A 433 -1.35 -14.20 -19.20
C PHE A 433 -2.53 -13.46 -19.88
N HIS A 434 -2.93 -12.31 -19.33
CA HIS A 434 -4.13 -11.59 -19.77
C HIS A 434 -3.92 -10.77 -21.04
N ILE A 435 -2.79 -10.07 -21.18
CA ILE A 435 -2.50 -9.27 -22.40
C ILE A 435 -2.39 -10.17 -23.63
N THR A 436 -1.81 -11.37 -23.49
CA THR A 436 -1.67 -12.32 -24.61
C THR A 436 -2.98 -12.97 -25.06
N ARG A 437 -4.07 -12.78 -24.30
CA ARG A 437 -5.38 -13.39 -24.55
C ARG A 437 -6.49 -12.40 -24.90
N GLY A 438 -6.16 -11.11 -25.11
CA GLY A 438 -7.10 -10.12 -25.66
C GLY A 438 -7.67 -9.08 -24.69
N ASP A 439 -6.92 -8.68 -23.66
CA ASP A 439 -7.14 -7.52 -22.77
C ASP A 439 -8.53 -7.30 -22.11
N GLY A 440 -8.58 -7.53 -20.80
CA GLY A 440 -8.56 -6.44 -19.81
C GLY A 440 -9.85 -5.68 -19.45
N THR A 441 -10.81 -5.50 -20.34
CA THR A 441 -12.02 -4.69 -20.03
C THR A 441 -13.27 -5.54 -20.07
N GLN A 442 -13.86 -5.75 -18.89
CA GLN A 442 -14.74 -6.89 -18.58
C GLN A 442 -14.07 -8.24 -18.84
N LEU A 443 -13.18 -8.61 -17.92
CA LEU A 443 -12.63 -9.95 -17.82
C LEU A 443 -13.73 -10.96 -17.46
N THR A 444 -14.52 -11.32 -18.47
CA THR A 444 -15.25 -12.58 -18.51
C THR A 444 -14.30 -13.59 -19.16
N ILE A 445 -13.39 -14.16 -18.38
CA ILE A 445 -12.59 -15.31 -18.81
C ILE A 445 -13.13 -16.54 -18.10
N PHE A 446 -13.84 -17.38 -18.86
CA PHE A 446 -14.20 -18.71 -18.41
C PHE A 446 -12.90 -19.49 -18.13
N THR A 447 -12.67 -19.84 -16.88
CA THR A 447 -11.67 -20.86 -16.47
C THR A 447 -12.22 -22.26 -16.64
#